data_AF-A0A0M9BK38-F1
#
_entry.id   AF-A0A0M9BK38-F1
#
_cell.length_a   1.000
_cell.length_b   1.000
_cell.length_c   1.000
_cell.angle_alpha   90.00
_cell.angle_beta   90.00
_cell.angle_gamma   90.00
#
_symmetry.space_group_name_H-M   'P 1'
#
loop_
_entity.id
_entity.type
_entity.pdbx_description
1 polymer ?
#
loop_
_entity_poly.entity_id
_entity_poly.type
_entity_poly.pdbx_seq_one_letter_code
_entity_poly.pdbx_strand_id
1 'polypeptide(L)'
;MAKKMTVLFSFFFAFILIVGSSSANADSWYAGVTKPGSTYLGMYAYITTPTSLPSLGDSGESAWVSNVTSTRDWIQTGIRYYSGYSGFRTYIEHTYNGVHGMEEVGTHLLDTSIQYTVQYEGADSKWHGYIAGYDKGSWNLGTYNNVQANAESHATNTQMGPFRFTSVSYKNSSGVWTVNDTAPTAKSPYSVSKTSNANFRVYGP
;
A
#
# COMPACT_ATOMS: atom_id res chain seq x y z
N MET A 1 77.31 -0.37 -24.35
CA MET A 1 77.26 -1.74 -23.82
C MET A 1 76.52 -1.70 -22.48
N ALA A 2 75.58 -2.62 -22.26
CA ALA A 2 74.65 -2.75 -21.12
C ALA A 2 73.56 -1.66 -20.96
N LYS A 3 72.40 -1.88 -21.61
CA LYS A 3 71.13 -1.22 -21.27
C LYS A 3 70.61 -1.80 -19.95
N LYS A 4 70.40 -0.96 -18.94
CA LYS A 4 69.74 -1.33 -17.68
C LYS A 4 68.23 -1.47 -17.94
N MET A 5 67.69 -2.69 -17.80
CA MET A 5 66.25 -2.95 -17.73
C MET A 5 65.78 -2.61 -16.31
N THR A 6 65.10 -1.48 -16.17
CA THR A 6 64.34 -1.15 -14.96
C THR A 6 62.97 -1.82 -15.08
N VAL A 7 62.77 -2.91 -14.35
CA VAL A 7 61.46 -3.57 -14.23
C VAL A 7 60.57 -2.71 -13.32
N LEU A 8 59.61 -2.00 -13.91
CA LEU A 8 58.58 -1.29 -13.16
C LEU A 8 57.51 -2.31 -12.71
N PHE A 9 57.53 -2.68 -11.43
CA PHE A 9 56.42 -3.40 -10.80
C PHE A 9 55.23 -2.45 -10.68
N SER A 10 54.23 -2.60 -11.56
CA SER A 10 52.95 -1.90 -11.43
C SER A 10 52.14 -2.57 -10.33
N PHE A 11 52.14 -1.99 -9.13
CA PHE A 11 51.20 -2.33 -8.07
C PHE A 11 49.81 -1.83 -8.47
N PHE A 12 49.01 -2.71 -9.08
CA PHE A 12 47.60 -2.48 -9.36
C PHE A 12 46.83 -2.62 -8.03
N PHE A 13 46.69 -1.51 -7.30
CA PHE A 13 45.86 -1.46 -6.11
C PHE A 13 44.38 -1.44 -6.56
N ALA A 14 43.79 -2.62 -6.71
CA ALA A 14 42.35 -2.76 -6.87
C ALA A 14 41.69 -2.36 -5.55
N PHE A 15 41.29 -1.09 -5.43
CA PHE A 15 40.44 -0.62 -4.36
C PHE A 15 39.05 -1.20 -4.60
N ILE A 16 38.80 -2.41 -4.08
CA ILE A 16 37.46 -2.98 -4.01
C ILE A 16 36.69 -2.10 -3.03
N LEU A 17 35.97 -1.12 -3.57
CA LEU A 17 34.86 -0.46 -2.90
C LEU A 17 33.83 -1.56 -2.63
N ILE A 18 33.94 -2.19 -1.46
CA ILE A 18 32.83 -2.88 -0.82
C ILE A 18 31.85 -1.76 -0.47
N VAL A 19 31.01 -1.40 -1.43
CA VAL A 19 29.82 -0.61 -1.17
C VAL A 19 28.95 -1.54 -0.34
N GLY A 20 29.06 -1.43 0.99
CA GLY A 20 28.17 -2.12 1.89
C GLY A 20 26.75 -1.72 1.49
N SER A 21 25.98 -2.70 1.01
CA SER A 21 24.56 -2.53 0.79
C SER A 21 23.96 -2.20 2.15
N SER A 22 23.77 -0.91 2.43
CA SER A 22 22.86 -0.54 3.51
C SER A 22 21.52 -1.12 3.10
N SER A 23 21.00 -2.05 3.89
CA SER A 23 19.60 -2.42 3.81
C SER A 23 18.83 -1.14 4.07
N ALA A 24 18.38 -0.47 3.01
CA ALA A 24 17.44 0.62 3.12
C ALA A 24 16.18 0.00 3.74
N ASN A 25 16.01 0.18 5.04
CA ASN A 25 14.75 -0.12 5.69
C ASN A 25 13.77 0.87 5.09
N ALA A 26 12.86 0.37 4.25
CA ALA A 26 11.74 1.18 3.79
C ALA A 26 10.90 1.49 5.02
N ASP A 27 10.98 2.73 5.50
CA ASP A 27 10.12 3.15 6.59
C ASP A 27 8.68 3.31 6.08
N SER A 28 7.73 2.96 6.93
CA SER A 28 6.32 2.84 6.53
C SER A 28 5.41 3.23 7.69
N TRP A 29 4.64 4.30 7.48
CA TRP A 29 3.73 4.84 8.47
C TRP A 29 2.31 4.72 7.98
N TYR A 30 1.43 4.20 8.84
CA TYR A 30 0.06 3.90 8.48
C TYR A 30 -0.92 4.78 9.24
N ALA A 31 -1.99 5.17 8.55
CA ALA A 31 -3.17 5.80 9.14
C ALA A 31 -4.44 5.22 8.51
N GLY A 32 -5.41 4.84 9.33
CA GLY A 32 -6.66 4.25 8.87
C GLY A 32 -7.20 3.21 9.85
N VAL A 33 -7.94 2.23 9.34
CA VAL A 33 -8.56 1.18 10.16
C VAL A 33 -8.07 -0.20 9.75
N THR A 34 -7.74 -0.99 10.76
CA THR A 34 -7.61 -2.44 10.65
C THR A 34 -8.71 -3.06 11.49
N LYS A 35 -9.50 -3.95 10.90
CA LYS A 35 -10.47 -4.79 11.61
C LYS A 35 -9.78 -6.12 11.95
N PRO A 36 -9.27 -6.28 13.19
CA PRO A 36 -8.53 -7.48 13.56
C PRO A 36 -9.48 -8.65 13.75
N GLY A 37 -9.09 -9.81 13.25
CA GLY A 37 -9.81 -11.06 13.41
C GLY A 37 -9.71 -11.92 12.15
N SER A 38 -9.54 -13.23 12.35
CA SER A 38 -9.50 -14.22 11.28
C SER A 38 -10.91 -14.72 10.97
N THR A 39 -11.87 -13.82 10.72
CA THR A 39 -13.28 -14.18 10.38
C THR A 39 -13.91 -13.28 9.31
N TYR A 40 -13.19 -12.27 8.80
CA TYR A 40 -13.75 -11.35 7.82
C TYR A 40 -13.47 -11.80 6.38
N LEU A 41 -14.43 -11.51 5.51
CA LEU A 41 -14.46 -11.90 4.11
C LEU A 41 -14.30 -10.70 3.17
N GLY A 42 -14.00 -9.51 3.68
CA GLY A 42 -13.82 -8.33 2.82
C GLY A 42 -13.69 -7.00 3.54
N MET A 43 -13.07 -6.04 2.85
CA MET A 43 -13.12 -4.61 3.15
C MET A 43 -13.57 -3.85 1.91
N TYR A 44 -14.35 -2.82 2.16
CA TYR A 44 -14.88 -1.89 1.19
C TYR A 44 -14.67 -0.47 1.68
N ALA A 45 -14.29 0.44 0.77
CA ALA A 45 -14.32 1.87 1.04
C ALA A 45 -14.47 2.67 -0.27
N TYR A 46 -15.13 3.81 -0.19
CA TYR A 46 -14.88 4.88 -1.14
C TYR A 46 -13.70 5.70 -0.66
N ILE A 47 -12.68 5.83 -1.52
CA ILE A 47 -11.50 6.65 -1.25
C ILE A 47 -11.58 7.89 -2.13
N THR A 48 -11.51 9.06 -1.51
CA THR A 48 -11.47 10.35 -2.21
C THR A 48 -10.06 10.92 -2.11
N THR A 49 -9.49 11.25 -3.27
CA THR A 49 -8.19 11.91 -3.40
C THR A 49 -8.24 13.37 -2.92
N PRO A 50 -7.09 13.97 -2.59
CA PRO A 50 -6.99 15.39 -2.32
C PRO A 50 -7.31 16.24 -3.57
N THR A 51 -7.55 17.54 -3.35
CA THR A 51 -7.80 18.53 -4.42
C THR A 51 -6.54 18.93 -5.19
N SER A 52 -5.37 18.59 -4.67
CA SER A 52 -4.05 18.84 -5.28
C SER A 52 -3.14 17.67 -4.96
N LEU A 53 -2.11 17.45 -5.79
CA LEU A 53 -1.10 16.43 -5.49
C LEU A 53 -0.34 16.81 -4.21
N PRO A 54 -0.11 15.85 -3.30
CA PRO A 54 0.67 16.10 -2.09
C PRO A 54 2.13 16.34 -2.43
N SER A 55 2.81 17.04 -1.53
CA SER A 55 4.26 17.22 -1.64
C SER A 55 4.96 15.90 -1.32
N LEU A 56 5.57 15.29 -2.32
CA LEU A 56 6.41 14.11 -2.12
C LEU A 56 7.86 14.53 -1.84
N GLY A 57 8.51 13.82 -0.93
CA GLY A 57 9.95 13.84 -0.80
C GLY A 57 10.56 12.85 -1.80
N ASP A 58 11.36 11.92 -1.29
CA ASP A 58 12.09 10.94 -2.12
C ASP A 58 11.29 9.67 -2.41
N SER A 59 10.02 9.61 -1.98
CA SER A 59 9.23 8.38 -1.95
C SER A 59 7.81 8.60 -2.50
N GLY A 60 6.83 7.90 -1.95
CA GLY A 60 5.44 8.06 -2.31
C GLY A 60 4.49 7.77 -1.16
N GLU A 61 3.22 7.79 -1.51
CA GLU A 61 2.12 7.50 -0.61
C GLU A 61 1.05 6.65 -1.32
N SER A 62 0.22 6.00 -0.53
CA SER A 62 -0.87 5.19 -1.03
C SER A 62 -2.05 5.15 -0.06
N ALA A 63 -3.24 4.83 -0.58
CA ALA A 63 -4.45 4.57 0.19
C ALA A 63 -5.23 3.42 -0.44
N TRP A 64 -5.66 2.45 0.36
CA TRP A 64 -6.17 1.17 -0.16
C TRP A 64 -7.15 0.48 0.79
N VAL A 65 -7.75 -0.58 0.26
CA VAL A 65 -8.37 -1.64 1.06
C VAL A 65 -7.65 -2.97 0.83
N SER A 66 -7.59 -3.83 1.83
CA SER A 66 -6.82 -5.07 1.80
C SER A 66 -7.38 -6.15 2.72
N ASN A 67 -6.98 -7.40 2.49
CA ASN A 67 -6.93 -8.44 3.50
C ASN A 67 -5.47 -8.75 3.89
N VAL A 68 -5.22 -9.23 5.09
CA VAL A 68 -3.88 -9.72 5.50
C VAL A 68 -4.02 -11.02 6.27
N THR A 69 -3.32 -12.06 5.83
CA THR A 69 -3.26 -13.38 6.49
C THR A 69 -2.30 -13.36 7.68
N SER A 70 -2.34 -14.41 8.51
CA SER A 70 -1.35 -14.61 9.59
C SER A 70 0.08 -14.82 9.07
N THR A 71 0.24 -15.34 7.86
CA THR A 71 1.53 -15.51 7.16
C THR A 71 2.03 -14.24 6.48
N ARG A 72 1.29 -13.13 6.60
CA ARG A 72 1.54 -11.84 5.93
C ARG A 72 1.45 -11.91 4.40
N ASP A 73 0.68 -12.86 3.89
CA ASP A 73 0.17 -12.79 2.52
C ASP A 73 -1.04 -11.86 2.47
N TRP A 74 -1.25 -11.20 1.34
CA TRP A 74 -2.31 -10.20 1.18
C TRP A 74 -2.59 -9.92 -0.29
N ILE A 75 -3.80 -9.43 -0.56
CA ILE A 75 -4.14 -8.66 -1.76
C ILE A 75 -4.64 -7.29 -1.29
N GLN A 76 -4.28 -6.25 -2.04
CA GLN A 76 -4.81 -4.92 -1.84
C GLN A 76 -5.14 -4.25 -3.17
N THR A 77 -6.07 -3.29 -3.10
CA THR A 77 -6.35 -2.40 -4.22
C THR A 77 -6.67 -1.01 -3.70
N GLY A 78 -6.24 0.00 -4.45
CA GLY A 78 -6.27 1.38 -3.99
C GLY A 78 -5.68 2.35 -4.98
N ILE A 79 -5.14 3.43 -4.43
CA ILE A 79 -4.40 4.47 -5.10
C ILE A 79 -2.98 4.62 -4.56
N ARG A 80 -2.09 5.03 -5.44
CA ARG A 80 -0.71 5.37 -5.12
C ARG A 80 -0.25 6.60 -5.88
N TYR A 81 0.66 7.35 -5.29
CA TYR A 81 1.34 8.48 -5.92
C TYR A 81 2.80 8.50 -5.47
N TYR A 82 3.72 8.41 -6.43
CA TYR A 82 5.16 8.38 -6.19
C TYR A 82 5.87 9.48 -6.95
N SER A 83 7.07 9.83 -6.49
CA SER A 83 7.91 10.81 -7.16
C SER A 83 8.09 10.47 -8.65
N GLY A 84 7.90 11.47 -9.50
CA GLY A 84 7.90 11.32 -10.97
C GLY A 84 6.55 10.97 -11.59
N TYR A 85 5.51 10.69 -10.80
CA TYR A 85 4.17 10.48 -11.35
C TYR A 85 3.52 11.82 -11.70
N SER A 86 2.72 11.84 -12.76
CA SER A 86 1.90 13.00 -13.12
C SER A 86 0.59 13.09 -12.33
N GLY A 87 0.23 12.04 -11.58
CA GLY A 87 -0.95 11.99 -10.72
C GLY A 87 -1.16 10.61 -10.08
N PHE A 88 -2.27 10.46 -9.37
CA PHE A 88 -2.61 9.21 -8.69
C PHE A 88 -2.86 8.06 -9.69
N ARG A 89 -2.26 6.91 -9.40
CA ARG A 89 -2.50 5.66 -10.13
C ARG A 89 -3.34 4.73 -9.29
N THR A 90 -4.35 4.12 -9.90
CA THR A 90 -5.08 3.01 -9.29
C THR A 90 -4.31 1.73 -9.50
N TYR A 91 -4.32 0.83 -8.53
CA TYR A 91 -3.51 -0.39 -8.62
C TYR A 91 -4.19 -1.59 -7.96
N ILE A 92 -3.68 -2.77 -8.31
CA ILE A 92 -3.89 -4.02 -7.58
C ILE A 92 -2.52 -4.63 -7.29
N GLU A 93 -2.36 -5.15 -6.08
CA GLU A 93 -1.09 -5.63 -5.60
C GLU A 93 -1.30 -6.79 -4.65
N HIS A 94 -0.34 -7.70 -4.61
CA HIS A 94 -0.39 -8.85 -3.74
C HIS A 94 0.99 -9.26 -3.27
N THR A 95 0.99 -10.00 -2.17
CA THR A 95 2.09 -10.87 -1.77
C THR A 95 1.50 -12.25 -1.47
N TYR A 96 2.05 -13.29 -2.09
CA TYR A 96 1.64 -14.67 -1.87
C TYR A 96 2.85 -15.61 -1.84
N ASN A 97 3.04 -16.31 -0.73
CA ASN A 97 4.19 -17.19 -0.50
C ASN A 97 5.53 -16.48 -0.76
N GLY A 98 5.63 -15.22 -0.36
CA GLY A 98 6.82 -14.39 -0.55
C GLY A 98 7.02 -13.87 -1.98
N VAL A 99 6.16 -14.22 -2.94
CA VAL A 99 6.17 -13.64 -4.28
C VAL A 99 5.32 -12.37 -4.29
N HIS A 100 5.95 -11.28 -4.70
CA HIS A 100 5.33 -9.98 -4.82
C HIS A 100 4.92 -9.70 -6.26
N GLY A 101 3.73 -9.12 -6.47
CA GLY A 101 3.30 -8.63 -7.77
C GLY A 101 2.35 -7.44 -7.67
N MET A 102 2.51 -6.51 -8.60
CA MET A 102 1.75 -5.25 -8.66
C MET A 102 1.45 -4.87 -10.10
N GLU A 103 0.26 -4.35 -10.33
CA GLU A 103 -0.15 -3.77 -11.60
C GLU A 103 -0.87 -2.43 -11.38
N GLU A 104 -0.44 -1.40 -12.11
CA GLU A 104 -1.17 -0.14 -12.22
C GLU A 104 -2.22 -0.27 -13.32
N VAL A 105 -3.48 -0.03 -12.97
CA VAL A 105 -4.61 -0.31 -13.86
C VAL A 105 -5.27 0.95 -14.43
N GLY A 106 -4.90 2.13 -13.94
CA GLY A 106 -5.56 3.37 -14.33
C GLY A 106 -5.14 4.61 -13.55
N THR A 107 -5.88 5.69 -13.73
CA THR A 107 -5.67 6.99 -13.10
C THR A 107 -6.85 7.31 -12.18
N HIS A 108 -6.55 7.83 -10.99
CA HIS A 108 -7.57 8.41 -10.09
C HIS A 108 -7.46 9.94 -10.16
N LEU A 109 -8.52 10.61 -10.62
CA LEU A 109 -8.53 12.07 -10.70
C LEU A 109 -8.54 12.73 -9.31
N LEU A 110 -7.97 13.93 -9.21
CA LEU A 110 -8.03 14.73 -7.98
C LEU A 110 -9.49 15.06 -7.60
N ASP A 111 -9.76 15.17 -6.30
CA ASP A 111 -11.08 15.45 -5.72
C ASP A 111 -12.22 14.55 -6.22
N THR A 112 -11.90 13.29 -6.55
CA THR A 112 -12.92 12.32 -6.97
C THR A 112 -12.93 11.11 -6.06
N SER A 113 -14.09 10.47 -5.94
CA SER A 113 -14.28 9.29 -5.11
C SER A 113 -14.39 8.04 -5.97
N ILE A 114 -13.61 7.01 -5.66
CA ILE A 114 -13.70 5.70 -6.31
C ILE A 114 -13.93 4.63 -5.25
N GLN A 115 -14.78 3.66 -5.59
CA GLN A 115 -15.00 2.47 -4.78
C GLN A 115 -13.83 1.50 -4.95
N TYR A 116 -13.26 1.08 -3.82
CA TYR A 116 -12.31 -0.01 -3.75
C TYR A 116 -12.88 -1.14 -2.89
N THR A 117 -12.66 -2.38 -3.30
CA THR A 117 -13.14 -3.55 -2.56
C THR A 117 -12.13 -4.67 -2.66
N VAL A 118 -11.79 -5.28 -1.54
CA VAL A 118 -11.15 -6.58 -1.48
C VAL A 118 -12.10 -7.52 -0.78
N GLN A 119 -12.46 -8.63 -1.39
CA GLN A 119 -13.36 -9.61 -0.77
C GLN A 119 -13.06 -11.04 -1.22
N TYR A 120 -13.43 -11.99 -0.36
CA TYR A 120 -13.44 -13.40 -0.67
C TYR A 120 -14.71 -13.76 -1.45
N GLU A 121 -14.52 -14.45 -2.57
CA GLU A 121 -15.58 -14.99 -3.41
C GLU A 121 -15.70 -16.49 -3.20
N GLY A 122 -16.86 -16.93 -2.72
CA GLY A 122 -17.11 -18.36 -2.45
C GLY A 122 -17.21 -19.21 -3.71
N ALA A 123 -17.49 -18.60 -4.87
CA ALA A 123 -17.68 -19.30 -6.14
C ALA A 123 -16.38 -19.94 -6.67
N ASP A 124 -15.24 -19.26 -6.51
CA ASP A 124 -13.93 -19.76 -6.93
C ASP A 124 -12.92 -19.88 -5.77
N SER A 125 -13.38 -19.60 -4.55
CA SER A 125 -12.61 -19.73 -3.30
C SER A 125 -11.36 -18.84 -3.26
N LYS A 126 -11.40 -17.65 -3.85
CA LYS A 126 -10.28 -16.70 -3.88
C LYS A 126 -10.64 -15.34 -3.31
N TRP A 127 -9.61 -14.58 -2.96
CA TRP A 127 -9.75 -13.14 -2.69
C TRP A 127 -9.59 -12.35 -3.98
N HIS A 128 -10.51 -11.43 -4.23
CA HIS A 128 -10.56 -10.58 -5.41
C HIS A 128 -10.40 -9.11 -5.03
N GLY A 129 -9.76 -8.35 -5.92
CA GLY A 129 -9.66 -6.89 -5.84
C GLY A 129 -10.53 -6.24 -6.91
N TYR A 130 -11.39 -5.32 -6.50
CA TYR A 130 -12.28 -4.57 -7.38
C TYR A 130 -11.99 -3.07 -7.30
N ILE A 131 -12.00 -2.44 -8.46
CA ILE A 131 -11.93 -0.98 -8.61
C ILE A 131 -13.14 -0.50 -9.39
N ALA A 132 -13.91 0.42 -8.80
CA ALA A 132 -15.18 0.89 -9.34
C ALA A 132 -16.16 -0.26 -9.68
N GLY A 133 -16.12 -1.34 -8.89
CA GLY A 133 -16.95 -2.53 -9.09
C GLY A 133 -16.45 -3.52 -10.15
N TYR A 134 -15.35 -3.23 -10.85
CA TYR A 134 -14.76 -4.14 -11.83
C TYR A 134 -13.64 -4.97 -11.20
N ASP A 135 -13.68 -6.28 -11.41
CA ASP A 135 -12.65 -7.21 -10.97
C ASP A 135 -11.32 -6.92 -11.70
N LYS A 136 -10.22 -6.92 -10.95
CA LYS A 136 -8.86 -6.65 -11.44
C LYS A 136 -7.90 -7.81 -11.16
N GLY A 137 -8.32 -8.86 -10.45
CA GLY A 137 -7.46 -10.00 -10.18
C GLY A 137 -7.82 -10.73 -8.91
N SER A 138 -7.36 -11.99 -8.80
CA SER A 138 -7.65 -12.86 -7.67
C SER A 138 -6.51 -13.76 -7.25
N TRP A 139 -6.44 -14.04 -5.95
CA TRP A 139 -5.40 -14.86 -5.31
C TRP A 139 -5.97 -15.82 -4.28
N ASN A 140 -5.38 -17.01 -4.20
CA ASN A 140 -5.76 -18.03 -3.22
C ASN A 140 -5.01 -17.79 -1.90
N LEU A 141 -5.58 -16.94 -1.04
CA LEU A 141 -5.01 -16.56 0.26
C LEU A 141 -5.73 -17.23 1.44
N GLY A 142 -6.39 -18.36 1.19
CA GLY A 142 -7.31 -18.98 2.14
C GLY A 142 -8.54 -18.12 2.40
N THR A 143 -9.27 -18.43 3.48
CA THR A 143 -10.44 -17.67 3.92
C THR A 143 -10.19 -17.02 5.27
N TYR A 144 -11.00 -16.01 5.58
CA TYR A 144 -11.05 -15.33 6.88
C TYR A 144 -9.75 -14.66 7.35
N ASN A 145 -9.60 -13.40 6.96
CA ASN A 145 -8.39 -12.64 7.20
C ASN A 145 -8.68 -11.35 7.97
N ASN A 146 -7.61 -10.74 8.51
CA ASN A 146 -7.70 -9.33 8.91
C ASN A 146 -8.04 -8.52 7.66
N VAL A 147 -8.82 -7.47 7.82
CA VAL A 147 -9.21 -6.61 6.69
C VAL A 147 -8.99 -5.15 7.05
N GLN A 148 -8.58 -4.36 6.05
CA GLN A 148 -7.97 -3.05 6.29
C GLN A 148 -8.45 -2.02 5.28
N ALA A 149 -8.65 -0.79 5.73
CA ALA A 149 -8.77 0.40 4.90
C ALA A 149 -7.79 1.45 5.45
N ASN A 150 -6.63 1.59 4.81
CA ASN A 150 -5.50 2.37 5.32
C ASN A 150 -4.90 3.26 4.24
N ALA A 151 -4.13 4.24 4.68
CA ALA A 151 -3.14 4.93 3.88
C ALA A 151 -1.75 4.78 4.50
N GLU A 152 -0.74 4.94 3.66
CA GLU A 152 0.68 4.90 4.03
C GLU A 152 1.48 5.95 3.32
N SER A 153 2.51 6.40 4.02
CA SER A 153 3.62 7.12 3.45
C SER A 153 4.87 6.28 3.61
N HIS A 154 5.71 6.29 2.58
CA HIS A 154 6.92 5.49 2.49
C HIS A 154 8.20 6.30 2.83
N ALA A 155 8.06 7.52 3.37
CA ALA A 155 9.15 8.33 3.92
C ALA A 155 8.63 9.41 4.90
N THR A 156 9.44 9.85 5.87
CA THR A 156 9.05 10.93 6.81
C THR A 156 8.88 12.29 6.16
N ASN A 157 9.55 12.52 5.02
CA ASN A 157 9.48 13.75 4.23
C ASN A 157 8.40 13.68 3.13
N THR A 158 7.50 12.71 3.19
CA THR A 158 6.43 12.52 2.20
C THR A 158 5.07 12.73 2.84
N GLN A 159 4.33 13.67 2.26
CA GLN A 159 2.98 13.99 2.69
C GLN A 159 2.03 12.84 2.38
N MET A 160 1.17 12.53 3.36
CA MET A 160 0.05 11.63 3.18
C MET A 160 -1.23 12.42 2.96
N GLY A 161 -1.90 12.11 1.87
CA GLY A 161 -3.20 12.62 1.51
C GLY A 161 -3.23 14.15 1.49
N PRO A 162 -4.36 14.76 1.87
CA PRO A 162 -5.45 14.15 2.61
C PRO A 162 -6.32 13.19 1.79
N PHE A 163 -6.51 11.96 2.29
CA PHE A 163 -7.50 11.03 1.74
C PHE A 163 -8.75 10.99 2.62
N ARG A 164 -9.92 10.96 1.99
CA ARG A 164 -11.19 10.75 2.69
C ARG A 164 -11.69 9.34 2.40
N PHE A 165 -11.81 8.54 3.46
CA PHE A 165 -12.47 7.25 3.45
C PHE A 165 -13.93 7.45 3.85
N THR A 166 -14.85 6.96 3.03
CA THR A 166 -16.29 7.00 3.32
C THR A 166 -16.95 5.66 3.08
N SER A 167 -18.05 5.42 3.81
CA SER A 167 -18.79 4.15 3.81
C SER A 167 -17.92 2.91 4.07
N VAL A 168 -16.86 3.05 4.87
CA VAL A 168 -15.96 1.93 5.16
C VAL A 168 -16.77 0.81 5.81
N SER A 169 -16.72 -0.37 5.21
CA SER A 169 -17.52 -1.53 5.60
C SER A 169 -16.69 -2.80 5.50
N TYR A 170 -16.91 -3.75 6.41
CA TYR A 170 -16.31 -5.07 6.35
C TYR A 170 -17.36 -6.12 6.01
N LYS A 171 -16.96 -7.18 5.30
CA LYS A 171 -17.82 -8.34 5.03
C LYS A 171 -17.61 -9.36 6.16
N ASN A 172 -18.65 -9.68 6.90
CA ASN A 172 -18.56 -10.64 8.00
C ASN A 172 -18.50 -12.09 7.49
N SER A 173 -18.35 -13.06 8.40
CA SER A 173 -18.27 -14.49 8.05
C SER A 173 -19.54 -15.05 7.41
N SER A 174 -20.69 -14.40 7.58
CA SER A 174 -21.95 -14.74 6.92
C SER A 174 -22.07 -14.12 5.51
N GLY A 175 -21.03 -13.44 5.02
CA GLY A 175 -21.02 -12.79 3.71
C GLY A 175 -21.78 -11.46 3.66
N VAL A 176 -22.17 -10.90 4.81
CA VAL A 176 -22.94 -9.66 4.88
C VAL A 176 -22.01 -8.46 5.09
N TRP A 177 -22.17 -7.43 4.27
CA TRP A 177 -21.50 -6.14 4.46
C TRP A 177 -22.06 -5.40 5.67
N THR A 178 -21.18 -5.08 6.61
CA THR A 178 -21.49 -4.37 7.85
C THR A 178 -20.67 -3.08 7.90
N VAL A 179 -21.32 -1.98 8.29
CA VAL A 179 -20.66 -0.68 8.49
C VAL A 179 -19.53 -0.84 9.51
N ASN A 180 -18.36 -0.29 9.21
CA ASN A 180 -17.21 -0.42 10.08
C ASN A 180 -17.45 0.24 11.45
N ASP A 181 -17.28 -0.57 12.48
CA ASP A 181 -17.46 -0.24 13.89
C ASP A 181 -16.11 -0.01 14.60
N THR A 182 -14.99 -0.21 13.94
CA THR A 182 -13.65 -0.14 14.54
C THR A 182 -13.04 1.23 14.32
N ALA A 183 -12.54 1.84 15.40
CA ALA A 183 -11.98 3.19 15.31
C ALA A 183 -10.69 3.22 14.48
N PRO A 184 -10.55 4.17 13.54
CA PRO A 184 -9.30 4.37 12.83
C PRO A 184 -8.23 4.99 13.75
N THR A 185 -6.97 4.70 13.46
CA THR A 185 -5.78 5.13 14.22
C THR A 185 -4.69 5.62 13.26
N ALA A 186 -3.70 6.35 13.77
CA ALA A 186 -2.52 6.75 12.99
C ALA A 186 -1.25 6.62 13.82
N LYS A 187 -0.14 6.34 13.13
CA LYS A 187 1.21 6.49 13.69
C LYS A 187 1.66 7.93 13.48
N SER A 188 2.22 8.57 14.51
CA SER A 188 2.87 9.90 14.39
C SER A 188 3.93 9.88 13.27
N PRO A 189 4.08 10.96 12.47
CA PRO A 189 3.42 12.27 12.55
C PRO A 189 2.03 12.36 11.86
N TYR A 190 1.50 11.24 11.40
CA TYR A 190 0.22 11.19 10.69
C TYR A 190 -0.96 11.25 11.66
N SER A 191 -2.12 11.60 11.12
CA SER A 191 -3.33 11.92 11.87
C SER A 191 -4.56 11.32 11.20
N VAL A 192 -5.57 11.04 12.03
CA VAL A 192 -6.93 10.73 11.58
C VAL A 192 -7.89 11.75 12.17
N SER A 193 -8.73 12.34 11.33
CA SER A 193 -9.92 13.08 11.75
C SER A 193 -11.16 12.29 11.32
N LYS A 194 -12.02 11.92 12.27
CA LYS A 194 -13.19 11.07 11.98
C LYS A 194 -14.51 11.76 12.30
N THR A 195 -15.50 11.53 11.44
CA THR A 195 -16.90 11.84 11.71
C THR A 195 -17.63 10.61 12.25
N SER A 196 -17.24 9.42 11.78
CA SER A 196 -17.60 8.13 12.37
C SER A 196 -16.49 7.11 12.12
N ASN A 197 -16.59 5.91 12.69
CA ASN A 197 -15.62 4.83 12.42
C ASN A 197 -15.62 4.40 10.94
N ALA A 198 -16.70 4.67 10.19
CA ALA A 198 -16.81 4.38 8.76
C ALA A 198 -16.51 5.59 7.85
N ASN A 199 -16.34 6.79 8.40
CA ASN A 199 -16.14 8.03 7.65
C ASN A 199 -15.06 8.87 8.31
N PHE A 200 -13.86 8.87 7.73
CA PHE A 200 -12.69 9.51 8.29
C PHE A 200 -11.76 10.05 7.21
N ARG A 201 -10.92 10.99 7.60
CA ARG A 201 -9.86 11.58 6.78
C ARG A 201 -8.52 11.23 7.42
N VAL A 202 -7.60 10.74 6.60
CA VAL A 202 -6.21 10.51 6.98
C VAL A 202 -5.33 11.56 6.32
N TYR A 203 -4.35 12.05 7.05
CA TYR A 203 -3.44 13.10 6.60
C TYR A 203 -2.18 13.10 7.46
N GLY A 204 -1.11 13.68 6.98
CA GLY A 204 0.12 13.93 7.73
C GLY A 204 0.99 14.93 6.98
N PRO A 205 2.11 15.36 7.57
CA PRO A 205 2.80 16.59 7.18
C PRO A 205 3.06 16.66 5.68
#